data_AF-A0A531LJY3-F1
#
_entry.id   AF-A0A531LJY3-F1
#
_cell.length_a   1.000
_cell.length_b   1.000
_cell.length_c   1.000
_cell.angle_alpha   90.00
_cell.angle_beta   90.00
_cell.angle_gamma   90.00
#
_symmetry.space_group_name_H-M   'P 1'
#
loop_
_entity.id
_entity.type
_entity.pdbx_description
1 polymer ?
#
loop_
_entity_poly.entity_id
_entity_poly.type
_entity_poly.pdbx_seq_one_letter_code
_entity_poly.pdbx_strand_id
1 'polypeptide(L)' 'GQKEIGLEEVRAMSGDVSGASFDDAVDALLEGKVGDFDTAFTRHCQGGGQPFLMLSSAMRQLQQIQVMRGQMDSGGRNAA' A
#
# COMPACT_ATOMS: atom_id res chain seq x y z
N GLY A 1 18.91 -28.23 14.93
CA GLY A 1 17.95 -27.74 13.92
C GLY A 1 16.56 -28.08 14.40
N GLN A 2 15.76 -27.08 14.71
CA GLN A 2 14.35 -27.28 15.02
C GLN A 2 13.60 -27.71 13.75
N LYS A 3 12.71 -28.69 13.90
CA LYS A 3 11.98 -29.33 12.79
C LYS A 3 10.68 -28.61 12.42
N GLU A 4 10.35 -27.53 13.11
CA GLU A 4 9.06 -26.84 12.97
C GLU A 4 9.31 -25.33 13.07
N ILE A 5 8.86 -24.60 12.06
CA ILE A 5 8.96 -23.14 12.01
C ILE A 5 7.65 -22.57 12.55
N GLY A 6 7.74 -21.85 13.67
CA GLY A 6 6.58 -21.22 14.30
C GLY A 6 6.16 -19.91 13.62
N LEU A 7 4.92 -19.49 13.84
CA LEU A 7 4.38 -18.22 13.33
C LEU A 7 5.23 -17.01 13.75
N GLU A 8 5.78 -17.03 14.97
CA GLU A 8 6.68 -16.01 15.50
C GLU A 8 8.03 -15.97 14.78
N GLU A 9 8.58 -17.12 14.38
CA GLU A 9 9.83 -17.20 13.61
C GLU A 9 9.61 -16.70 12.18
N VAL A 10 8.47 -17.03 11.56
CA VAL A 10 8.08 -16.46 10.26
C VAL A 10 7.99 -14.94 10.36
N ARG A 11 7.34 -14.41 11.40
CA ARG A 11 7.21 -12.96 11.60
C ARG A 11 8.55 -12.27 11.84
N ALA A 12 9.45 -12.90 12.59
CA ALA A 12 10.80 -12.40 12.82
C ALA A 12 11.67 -12.43 11.56
N MET A 13 11.52 -13.46 10.72
CA MET A 13 12.29 -13.63 9.47
C MET A 13 11.74 -12.78 8.31
N SER A 14 10.43 -12.55 8.26
CA SER A 14 9.78 -11.66 7.28
C SER A 14 9.82 -10.18 7.68
N GLY A 15 10.35 -9.89 8.87
CA GLY A 15 10.09 -8.68 9.66
C GLY A 15 10.57 -7.34 9.10
N ASP A 16 11.29 -7.28 7.98
CA ASP A 16 11.85 -6.01 7.50
C ASP A 16 11.80 -5.76 5.99
N VAL A 17 11.18 -6.65 5.19
CA VAL A 17 11.19 -6.48 3.72
C VAL A 17 9.77 -6.42 3.13
N SER A 18 8.74 -6.87 3.85
CA SER A 18 7.38 -7.01 3.31
C SER A 18 6.27 -6.29 4.10
N GLY A 19 6.56 -5.81 5.32
CA GLY A 19 5.53 -5.30 6.25
C GLY A 19 5.52 -3.79 6.50
N ALA A 20 6.42 -3.03 5.86
CA ALA A 20 6.27 -1.59 5.68
C ALA A 20 5.90 -1.36 4.21
N SER A 21 4.91 -2.12 3.75
CA SER A 21 4.65 -2.23 2.33
C SER A 21 4.21 -0.86 1.86
N PHE A 22 4.84 -0.45 0.78
CA PHE A 22 4.47 0.71 0.01
C PHE A 22 2.94 0.83 -0.20
N ASP A 23 2.29 -0.32 -0.38
CA ASP A 23 0.85 -0.43 -0.58
C ASP A 23 0.06 -0.04 0.69
N ASP A 24 0.54 -0.33 1.91
CA ASP A 24 -0.16 0.03 3.17
C ASP A 24 -0.34 1.55 3.30
N ALA A 25 0.69 2.33 2.92
CA ALA A 25 0.59 3.79 2.94
C ALA A 25 -0.41 4.29 1.89
N VAL A 26 -0.39 3.68 0.71
CA VAL A 26 -1.29 4.04 -0.39
C VAL A 26 -2.74 3.66 -0.07
N ASP A 27 -2.97 2.52 0.56
CA ASP A 27 -4.29 2.08 1.03
C ASP A 27 -4.80 2.99 2.15
N ALA A 28 -3.96 3.31 3.13
CA ALA A 28 -4.31 4.28 4.17
C ALA A 28 -4.69 5.65 3.59
N LEU A 29 -4.01 6.09 2.53
CA LEU A 29 -4.35 7.31 1.80
C LEU A 29 -5.73 7.20 1.12
N LEU A 30 -6.00 6.10 0.42
CA LEU A 30 -7.30 5.87 -0.25
C LEU A 30 -8.46 5.74 0.74
N GLU A 31 -8.21 5.14 1.90
CA GLU A 31 -9.20 4.96 2.97
C GLU A 31 -9.38 6.22 3.84
N GLY A 32 -8.55 7.25 3.65
CA GLY A 32 -8.58 8.50 4.43
C GLY A 32 -8.01 8.37 5.85
N LYS A 33 -7.25 7.30 6.13
CA LYS A 33 -6.58 7.02 7.41
C LYS A 33 -5.25 7.77 7.48
N VAL A 34 -5.33 9.08 7.70
CA VAL A 34 -4.15 9.97 7.68
C VAL A 34 -3.07 9.59 8.70
N GLY A 35 -3.44 9.10 9.89
CA GLY A 35 -2.47 8.68 10.91
C GLY A 35 -1.68 7.43 10.51
N ASP A 36 -2.35 6.48 9.86
CA ASP A 36 -1.72 5.25 9.37
C ASP A 36 -0.80 5.56 8.19
N PHE A 37 -1.25 6.46 7.30
CA PHE A 37 -0.42 7.01 6.23
C PHE A 37 0.84 7.69 6.77
N ASP A 38 0.71 8.60 7.75
CA ASP A 38 1.85 9.35 8.30
C ASP A 38 2.89 8.41 8.93
N THR A 39 2.42 7.39 9.65
CA THR A 39 3.27 6.36 10.25
C THR A 39 4.04 5.57 9.19
N ALA A 40 3.35 5.11 8.14
CA ALA A 40 3.95 4.35 7.05
C ALA A 40 4.90 5.21 6.20
N PHE A 41 4.52 6.45 5.89
CA PHE A 41 5.32 7.41 5.14
C PHE A 41 6.59 7.83 5.89
N THR A 42 6.48 8.13 7.18
CA THR A 42 7.63 8.48 8.02
C THR A 42 8.62 7.32 8.07
N ARG A 43 8.12 6.10 8.27
CA ARG A 43 8.96 4.89 8.28
C ARG A 43 9.66 4.68 6.94
N HIS A 44 8.96 4.87 5.82
CA HIS A 44 9.53 4.77 4.47
C HIS A 44 10.65 5.79 4.24
N CYS A 45 10.43 7.05 4.62
CA CYS A 45 11.44 8.09 4.52
C CYS A 45 12.67 7.79 5.40
N GLN A 46 12.45 7.29 6.62
CA GLN A 46 13.53 6.90 7.53
C GLN A 46 14.32 5.67 7.05
N GLY A 47 13.66 4.76 6.32
CA GLY A 47 14.30 3.61 5.68
C GLY A 47 15.09 3.93 4.41
N GLY A 48 15.22 5.21 4.03
CA GLY A 48 15.89 5.62 2.78
C GLY A 48 15.05 5.38 1.52
N GLY A 49 13.77 5.04 1.70
CA GLY A 49 12.82 4.88 0.62
C GLY A 49 12.57 6.21 -0.10
N GLN A 50 12.45 6.14 -1.42
CA GLN A 50 12.22 7.33 -2.24
C GLN A 50 10.75 7.79 -2.12
N PRO A 51 10.47 9.01 -1.60
CA PRO A 51 9.09 9.47 -1.38
C PRO A 51 8.29 9.61 -2.68
N PHE A 52 8.95 9.88 -3.80
CA PHE A 52 8.29 10.02 -5.11
C PHE A 52 7.57 8.74 -5.54
N LEU A 53 8.07 7.57 -5.11
CA LEU A 53 7.41 6.31 -5.43
C LEU A 53 5.99 6.30 -4.85
N MET A 54 5.81 6.83 -3.63
CA MET A 54 4.51 6.82 -2.93
C MET A 54 3.50 7.66 -3.67
N LEU A 55 3.95 8.86 -4.06
CA LEU A 55 3.16 9.73 -4.89
C LEU A 55 2.83 9.07 -6.25
N SER A 56 3.79 8.42 -6.88
CA SER A 56 3.60 7.83 -8.21
C SER A 56 2.55 6.71 -8.23
N SER A 57 2.50 5.85 -7.20
CA SER A 57 1.47 4.81 -7.17
C SER A 57 0.12 5.31 -6.68
N ALA A 58 0.08 6.28 -5.77
CA ALA A 58 -1.15 6.98 -5.43
C ALA A 58 -1.76 7.62 -6.70
N MET A 59 -0.95 8.31 -7.51
CA MET A 59 -1.37 8.85 -8.81
C MET A 59 -1.90 7.76 -9.73
N ARG A 60 -1.21 6.62 -9.83
CA ARG A 60 -1.67 5.49 -10.66
C ARG A 60 -3.02 4.96 -10.21
N GLN A 61 -3.24 4.76 -8.92
CA GLN A 61 -4.54 4.29 -8.40
C GLN A 61 -5.66 5.31 -8.65
N LEU A 62 -5.40 6.60 -8.42
CA LEU A 62 -6.38 7.65 -8.72
C LEU A 62 -6.75 7.68 -10.21
N GLN A 63 -5.77 7.50 -11.11
CA GLN A 63 -6.03 7.38 -12.55
C GLN A 63 -6.88 6.15 -12.88
N GLN A 64 -6.64 5.00 -12.25
CA GLN A 64 -7.48 3.81 -12.44
C GLN A 64 -8.92 4.05 -11.99
N ILE A 65 -9.11 4.71 -10.85
CA ILE A 65 -10.44 5.11 -10.35
C ILE A 65 -11.13 6.06 -11.34
N GLN A 66 -10.41 7.03 -11.90
CA GLN A 66 -10.96 7.94 -12.90
C GLN A 66 -11.36 7.23 -14.19
N VAL A 67 -10.54 6.30 -14.67
CA VAL A 67 -10.86 5.48 -15.85
C VAL A 67 -12.10 4.63 -15.59
N MET A 68 -12.16 3.95 -14.45
CA MET A 68 -13.32 3.15 -14.04
C MET A 68 -14.58 4.01 -14.00
N ARG A 69 -14.51 5.18 -13.36
CA ARG A 69 -15.63 6.13 -13.31
C ARG A 69 -16.08 6.56 -14.70
N GLY A 70 -15.16 6.88 -15.59
CA GLY A 70 -15.49 7.21 -16.98
C GLY A 70 -16.19 6.07 -17.72
N GLN A 71 -15.77 4.82 -17.49
CA GLN A 71 -16.43 3.63 -18.06
C GLN A 71 -17.83 3.38 -17.48
N MET A 72 -18.02 3.65 -16.19
CA MET A 72 -19.33 3.56 -15.53
C MET A 72 -20.28 4.62 -16.06
N ASP A 73 -19.83 5.88 -16.12
CA ASP A 73 -20.63 7.03 -16.55
C ASP A 73 -21.03 6.95 -18.03
N SER A 74 -20.16 6.39 -18.89
CA SER A 74 -20.41 6.28 -20.34
C SER A 74 -21.07 4.98 -20.78
N GLY A 75 -20.89 3.89 -20.04
CA GLY A 75 -21.26 2.54 -20.48
C GLY A 75 -22.35 1.85 -19.65
N GLY A 76 -22.83 2.47 -18.55
CA GLY A 76 -23.76 1.82 -17.62
C GLY A 76 -23.19 0.54 -16.98
N ARG A 77 -21.86 0.37 -17.02
CA ARG A 77 -21.15 -0.80 -16.46
C ARG A 77 -20.99 -0.63 -14.96
N ASN A 78 -21.19 -1.72 -14.24
CA ASN A 78 -20.92 -1.85 -12.81
C ASN A 78 -19.40 -1.76 -12.54
N ALA A 79 -19.00 -1.29 -11.36
CA ALA A 79 -17.64 -1.26 -10.83
C ALA A 79 -17.04 -2.64 -10.46
N ALA A 80 -17.70 -3.75 -10.83
CA ALA A 80 -17.40 -5.13 -10.43
C ALA A 80 -16.85 -5.99 -11.57
#